data_AF-A0A535EW04-F1
#
_entry.id   AF-A0A535EW04-F1
#
_cell.length_a   1.000
_cell.length_b   1.000
_cell.length_c   1.000
_cell.angle_alpha   90.00
_cell.angle_beta   90.00
_cell.angle_gamma   90.00
#
_symmetry.space_group_name_H-M   'P 1'
#
loop_
_entity.id
_entity.type
_entity.pdbx_description
1 polymer ?
#
loop_
_entity_poly.entity_id
_entity_poly.type
_entity_poly.pdbx_seq_one_letter_code
_entity_poly.pdbx_strand_id
1 'polypeptide(L)'
;MADGTRLEDVAATSLGLALLAQAVPGLAAAVCVEVALVARGRLRTGALSVATGLAAVTILAHVLTTHAASSRSPWLEVAVQWGHLAGFATWIGGLVALLLAVGSAPSPAKSAAVRRFSQVAAVSLAVVGVTGLLRAVDEVAAWNALVATLFGQLVLVKVALLVALAALGAVNRFRSVPAVERSLSGLRRIGRVEIGVAGVTLVASALLTSLVPPALAQTEVKQPPPPQVVAQATVNALRGTLEVSPGYPGQNRFTLRAYDRKTSRAVAGTVSLRFDMPSRPDLEATTLDLERAADGSYVALGSNLNLIGDWRVTALVGQTAASVEVPFKVSCNPTPTQLHQMTMGVMPMVYGVHLDNGWRLQAYLTPGTPGRDTLHLAFTDQRNAPVAVADTPV
;
A
#
# COMPACT_ATOMS: atom_id res chain seq x y z
N MET A 1 5.45 -21.99 -28.90
CA MET A 1 6.06 -22.85 -27.86
C MET A 1 5.71 -22.22 -26.53
N ALA A 2 5.02 -22.95 -25.66
CA ALA A 2 4.56 -22.42 -24.38
C ALA A 2 5.74 -22.49 -23.39
N ASP A 3 6.42 -21.37 -23.19
CA ASP A 3 7.33 -21.18 -22.05
C ASP A 3 6.48 -21.07 -20.78
N GLY A 4 6.03 -22.22 -20.29
CA GLY A 4 5.47 -22.32 -18.95
C GLY A 4 6.60 -22.19 -17.94
N THR A 5 6.52 -21.18 -17.07
CA THR A 5 7.38 -21.08 -15.89
C THR A 5 7.32 -22.41 -15.13
N ARG A 6 8.47 -23.04 -14.89
CA ARG A 6 8.49 -24.30 -14.17
C ARG A 6 8.23 -24.02 -12.69
N LEU A 7 7.55 -24.95 -12.02
CA LEU A 7 7.26 -24.83 -10.58
C LEU A 7 8.53 -24.68 -9.73
N GLU A 8 9.64 -25.24 -10.20
CA GLU A 8 10.98 -25.07 -9.60
C GLU A 8 11.46 -23.62 -9.63
N ASP A 9 11.21 -22.89 -10.72
CA ASP A 9 11.59 -21.48 -10.86
C ASP A 9 10.73 -20.60 -9.94
N VAL A 10 9.45 -20.92 -9.79
CA VAL A 10 8.54 -20.22 -8.86
C VAL A 10 8.93 -20.49 -7.41
N ALA A 11 9.29 -21.73 -7.06
CA ALA A 11 9.71 -22.11 -5.72
C ALA A 11 11.03 -21.45 -5.28
N ALA A 12 11.91 -21.14 -6.23
CA ALA A 12 13.17 -20.43 -5.99
C ALA A 12 12.99 -18.92 -5.76
N THR A 13 11.81 -18.36 -6.06
CA THR A 13 11.53 -16.95 -5.78
C THR A 13 11.31 -16.70 -4.29
N SER A 14 11.51 -15.45 -3.84
CA SER A 14 11.20 -15.04 -2.46
C SER A 14 9.72 -15.25 -2.10
N LEU A 15 8.81 -15.09 -3.07
CA LEU A 15 7.39 -15.42 -2.92
C LEU A 15 7.18 -16.93 -2.75
N GLY A 16 7.84 -17.76 -3.58
CA GLY A 16 7.81 -19.21 -3.48
C GLY A 16 8.30 -19.71 -2.13
N LEU A 17 9.43 -19.19 -1.65
CA LEU A 17 9.98 -19.51 -0.33
C LEU A 17 9.04 -19.07 0.81
N ALA A 18 8.43 -17.88 0.71
CA ALA A 18 7.44 -17.40 1.67
C ALA A 18 6.19 -18.29 1.74
N LEU A 19 5.71 -18.77 0.58
CA LEU A 19 4.58 -19.70 0.50
C LEU A 19 4.96 -21.08 1.04
N LEU A 20 6.15 -21.60 0.73
CA LEU A 20 6.64 -22.87 1.25
C LEU A 20 6.82 -22.82 2.77
N ALA A 21 7.37 -21.73 3.31
CA ALA A 21 7.53 -21.52 4.75
C ALA A 21 6.20 -21.52 5.51
N GLN A 22 5.08 -21.23 4.85
CA GLN A 22 3.73 -21.32 5.40
C GLN A 22 3.09 -22.70 5.15
N ALA A 23 3.15 -23.19 3.91
CA ALA A 23 2.46 -24.40 3.48
C ALA A 23 3.04 -25.67 4.13
N VAL A 24 4.36 -25.79 4.24
CA VAL A 24 5.03 -26.98 4.79
C VAL A 24 4.64 -27.25 6.26
N PRO A 25 4.82 -26.30 7.20
CA PRO A 25 4.40 -26.53 8.58
C PRO A 25 2.88 -26.67 8.71
N GLY A 26 2.10 -25.96 7.89
CA GLY A 26 0.63 -26.06 7.91
C GLY A 26 0.13 -27.45 7.50
N LEU A 27 0.67 -28.02 6.43
CA LEU A 27 0.36 -29.38 5.97
C LEU A 27 0.81 -30.43 6.99
N ALA A 28 2.01 -30.26 7.55
CA ALA A 28 2.50 -31.15 8.60
C ALA A 28 1.61 -31.10 9.87
N ALA A 29 1.11 -29.92 10.25
CA ALA A 29 0.16 -29.78 11.35
C ALA A 29 -1.14 -30.54 11.05
N ALA A 30 -1.67 -30.44 9.82
CA ALA A 30 -2.87 -31.16 9.40
C ALA A 30 -2.67 -32.69 9.48
N VAL A 31 -1.53 -33.20 9.01
CA VAL A 31 -1.19 -34.63 9.15
C VAL A 31 -1.13 -35.06 10.61
N CYS A 32 -0.52 -34.26 11.49
CA CYS A 32 -0.49 -34.56 12.93
C CYS A 32 -1.90 -34.56 13.55
N VAL A 33 -2.80 -33.70 13.08
CA VAL A 33 -4.22 -33.73 13.49
C VAL A 33 -4.89 -35.02 13.03
N GLU A 34 -4.73 -35.43 11.77
CA GLU A 34 -5.27 -36.70 11.25
C GLU A 34 -4.77 -37.91 12.05
N VAL A 35 -3.46 -37.96 12.35
CA VAL A 35 -2.87 -38.98 13.23
C VAL A 35 -3.51 -38.93 14.62
N ALA A 36 -3.74 -37.74 15.18
CA ALA A 36 -4.38 -37.60 16.49
C ALA A 36 -5.86 -38.03 16.51
N LEU A 37 -6.56 -37.99 15.37
CA LEU A 37 -7.95 -38.45 15.27
C LEU A 37 -8.06 -39.98 15.37
N VAL A 38 -7.07 -40.71 14.86
CA VAL A 38 -7.05 -42.19 14.89
C VAL A 38 -6.23 -42.78 16.05
N ALA A 39 -5.21 -42.06 16.54
CA ALA A 39 -4.33 -42.51 17.60
C ALA A 39 -4.98 -42.47 18.99
N ARG A 40 -4.38 -43.21 19.95
CA ARG A 40 -4.78 -43.22 21.36
C ARG A 40 -3.59 -42.98 22.30
N GLY A 41 -3.89 -42.65 23.55
CA GLY A 41 -2.90 -42.51 24.62
C GLY A 41 -1.81 -41.47 24.30
N ARG A 42 -0.55 -41.81 24.60
CA ARG A 42 0.61 -40.91 24.44
C ARG A 42 0.83 -40.44 23.01
N LEU A 43 0.52 -41.29 22.01
CA LEU A 43 0.71 -40.96 20.60
C LEU A 43 -0.24 -39.84 20.15
N ARG A 44 -1.51 -39.88 20.58
CA ARG A 44 -2.48 -38.82 20.32
C ARG A 44 -2.06 -37.50 20.95
N THR A 45 -1.62 -37.52 22.21
CA THR A 45 -1.16 -36.31 22.91
C THR A 45 0.09 -35.74 22.25
N GLY A 46 1.05 -36.59 21.88
CA GLY A 46 2.25 -36.16 21.15
C GLY A 46 1.92 -35.52 19.80
N ALA A 47 1.04 -36.15 19.02
CA ALA A 47 0.60 -35.62 17.73
C ALA A 47 -0.10 -34.26 17.85
N LEU A 48 -0.99 -34.07 18.85
CA LEU A 48 -1.63 -32.77 19.10
C LEU A 48 -0.63 -31.68 19.55
N SER A 49 0.35 -32.04 20.38
CA SER A 49 1.40 -31.10 20.79
C SER A 49 2.24 -30.64 19.59
N VAL A 50 2.65 -31.58 18.72
CA VAL A 50 3.39 -31.26 17.49
C VAL A 50 2.54 -30.42 16.54
N ALA A 51 1.27 -30.79 16.33
CA ALA A 51 0.35 -30.00 15.50
C ALA A 51 0.21 -28.56 15.99
N THR A 52 0.11 -28.36 17.31
CA THR A 52 0.02 -27.02 17.92
C THR A 52 1.28 -26.20 17.68
N GLY A 53 2.47 -26.81 17.85
CA GLY A 53 3.75 -26.15 17.55
C GLY A 53 3.88 -25.76 16.08
N LEU A 54 3.50 -26.65 15.17
CA LEU A 54 3.54 -26.40 13.73
C LEU A 54 2.54 -25.32 13.30
N ALA A 55 1.35 -25.27 13.89
CA ALA A 55 0.38 -24.20 13.66
C ALA A 55 0.93 -22.84 14.12
N ALA A 56 1.59 -22.79 15.29
CA ALA A 56 2.25 -21.59 15.80
C ALA A 56 3.38 -21.10 14.86
N VAL A 57 4.18 -22.02 14.32
CA VAL A 57 5.22 -21.73 13.33
C VAL A 57 4.61 -21.22 12.02
N THR A 58 3.51 -21.81 11.58
CA THR A 58 2.79 -21.38 10.36
C THR A 58 2.30 -19.94 10.49
N ILE A 59 1.71 -19.58 11.63
CA ILE A 59 1.28 -18.21 11.93
C ILE A 59 2.50 -17.28 11.95
N LEU A 60 3.61 -17.69 12.56
CA LEU A 60 4.83 -16.87 12.59
C LEU A 60 5.39 -16.61 11.19
N ALA A 61 5.46 -17.63 10.33
CA ALA A 61 5.88 -17.49 8.94
C ALA A 61 4.95 -16.52 8.17
N HIS A 62 3.64 -16.61 8.40
CA HIS A 62 2.68 -15.67 7.81
C HIS A 62 2.90 -14.23 8.28
N VAL A 63 3.16 -14.01 9.57
CA VAL A 63 3.43 -12.66 10.10
C VAL A 63 4.74 -12.10 9.56
N LEU A 64 5.80 -12.91 9.52
CA LEU A 64 7.09 -12.50 8.97
C LEU A 64 7.03 -12.19 7.47
N THR A 65 6.11 -12.77 6.73
CA THR A 65 5.97 -12.48 5.29
C THR A 65 5.09 -11.26 5.01
N THR A 66 4.23 -10.87 5.95
CA THR A 66 3.27 -9.77 5.77
C THR A 66 3.65 -8.48 6.51
N HIS A 67 4.47 -8.54 7.56
CA HIS A 67 4.76 -7.42 8.47
C HIS A 67 6.25 -7.31 8.86
N ALA A 68 7.17 -7.96 8.13
CA ALA A 68 8.61 -7.93 8.48
C ALA A 68 9.28 -6.55 8.33
N ALA A 69 8.58 -5.50 7.90
CA ALA A 69 9.25 -4.27 7.54
C ALA A 69 8.35 -3.02 7.45
N SER A 70 7.86 -2.48 8.58
CA SER A 70 7.45 -1.06 8.61
C SER A 70 7.22 -0.45 10.01
N SER A 71 7.98 -0.82 11.05
CA SER A 71 7.86 -0.13 12.34
C SER A 71 9.19 0.17 13.03
N ARG A 72 9.17 1.16 13.93
CA ARG A 72 10.31 1.52 14.81
C ARG A 72 10.77 0.35 15.69
N SER A 73 9.95 -0.69 15.87
CA SER A 73 10.27 -1.88 16.66
C SER A 73 9.71 -3.15 15.96
N PRO A 74 10.43 -3.69 14.96
CA PRO A 74 9.94 -4.79 14.13
C PRO A 74 9.53 -6.04 14.93
N TRP A 75 10.29 -6.37 15.98
CA TRP A 75 10.01 -7.54 16.81
C TRP A 75 8.77 -7.38 17.70
N LEU A 76 8.46 -6.16 18.15
CA LEU A 76 7.24 -5.91 18.90
C LEU A 76 6.01 -6.05 17.99
N GLU A 77 6.06 -5.52 16.78
CA GLU A 77 4.98 -5.63 15.81
C GLU A 77 4.73 -7.09 15.41
N VAL A 78 5.81 -7.85 15.15
CA VAL A 78 5.73 -9.30 14.90
C VAL A 78 5.09 -10.01 16.09
N ALA A 79 5.49 -9.70 17.32
CA ALA A 79 4.92 -10.31 18.52
C ALA A 79 3.42 -9.98 18.70
N VAL A 80 3.05 -8.71 18.48
CA VAL A 80 1.66 -8.23 18.56
C VAL A 80 0.80 -8.94 17.51
N GLN A 81 1.25 -9.02 16.27
CA GLN A 81 0.48 -9.65 15.20
C GLN A 81 0.40 -11.17 15.35
N TRP A 82 1.52 -11.80 15.70
CA TRP A 82 1.55 -13.24 15.97
C TRP A 82 0.63 -13.59 17.14
N GLY A 83 0.68 -12.81 18.23
CA GLY A 83 -0.19 -12.97 19.39
C GLY A 83 -1.66 -12.77 19.04
N HIS A 84 -2.00 -11.79 18.20
CA HIS A 84 -3.36 -11.55 17.73
C HIS A 84 -3.92 -12.76 16.96
N LEU A 85 -3.19 -13.25 15.96
CA LEU A 85 -3.61 -14.38 15.14
C LEU A 85 -3.64 -15.69 15.95
N ALA A 86 -2.63 -15.95 16.78
CA ALA A 86 -2.58 -17.13 17.63
C ALA A 86 -3.70 -17.14 18.67
N GLY A 87 -3.99 -15.98 19.28
CA GLY A 87 -5.12 -15.79 20.20
C GLY A 87 -6.45 -16.07 19.51
N PHE A 88 -6.69 -15.46 18.34
CA PHE A 88 -7.91 -15.68 17.56
C PHE A 88 -8.07 -17.15 17.14
N ALA A 89 -7.02 -17.78 16.62
CA ALA A 89 -7.03 -19.18 16.20
C ALA A 89 -7.29 -20.14 17.37
N THR A 90 -6.65 -19.90 18.52
CA THR A 90 -6.86 -20.71 19.73
C THR A 90 -8.29 -20.60 20.24
N TRP A 91 -8.84 -19.38 20.26
CA TRP A 91 -10.20 -19.14 20.72
C TRP A 91 -11.25 -19.74 19.77
N ILE A 92 -11.27 -19.33 18.50
CA ILE A 92 -12.33 -19.74 17.57
C ILE A 92 -12.15 -21.20 17.15
N GLY A 93 -10.92 -21.62 16.83
CA GLY A 93 -10.62 -23.02 16.51
C GLY A 93 -10.91 -23.96 17.68
N GLY A 94 -10.52 -23.57 18.89
CA GLY A 94 -10.81 -24.32 20.10
C GLY A 94 -12.31 -24.41 20.42
N LEU A 95 -13.08 -23.36 20.14
CA LEU A 95 -14.54 -23.38 20.30
C LEU A 95 -15.20 -24.34 19.31
N VAL A 96 -14.78 -24.32 18.04
CA VAL A 96 -15.26 -25.27 17.03
C VAL A 96 -14.94 -26.70 17.47
N ALA A 97 -13.69 -26.97 17.84
CA ALA A 97 -13.27 -28.30 18.31
C ALA A 97 -14.07 -28.75 19.56
N LEU A 98 -14.31 -27.85 20.51
CA LEU A 98 -15.12 -28.12 21.70
C LEU A 98 -16.56 -28.48 21.32
N LEU A 99 -17.20 -27.70 20.45
CA LEU A 99 -18.59 -27.93 20.04
C LEU A 99 -18.77 -29.24 19.26
N LEU A 100 -17.77 -29.63 18.47
CA LEU A 100 -17.74 -30.93 17.79
C LEU A 100 -17.56 -32.08 18.79
N ALA A 101 -16.68 -31.92 19.80
CA ALA A 101 -16.37 -32.97 20.77
C ALA A 101 -17.43 -33.16 21.87
N VAL A 102 -18.17 -32.11 22.23
CA VAL A 102 -19.08 -32.11 23.39
C VAL A 102 -20.37 -32.90 23.16
N GLY A 103 -20.85 -33.05 21.91
CA GLY A 103 -22.10 -33.79 21.63
C GLY A 103 -23.34 -33.26 22.39
N SER A 104 -24.34 -34.11 22.62
CA SER A 104 -25.60 -33.73 23.29
C SER A 104 -25.66 -34.07 24.79
N ALA A 105 -25.07 -35.19 25.20
CA ALA A 105 -25.15 -35.67 26.58
C ALA A 105 -24.01 -35.11 27.47
N PRO A 106 -24.34 -34.51 28.64
CA PRO A 106 -23.36 -34.10 29.64
C PRO A 106 -22.50 -35.28 30.14
N SER A 107 -21.24 -35.00 30.48
CA SER A 107 -20.40 -35.93 31.24
C SER A 107 -19.37 -35.17 32.09
N PRO A 108 -18.82 -35.76 33.16
CA PRO A 108 -17.81 -35.11 34.00
C PRO A 108 -16.57 -34.69 33.19
N ALA A 109 -16.11 -35.55 32.27
CA ALA A 109 -14.97 -35.27 31.40
C ALA A 109 -15.23 -34.07 30.47
N LYS A 110 -16.42 -33.99 29.86
CA LYS A 110 -16.82 -32.85 29.01
C LYS A 110 -16.93 -31.56 29.83
N SER A 111 -17.49 -31.65 31.03
CA SER A 111 -17.64 -30.51 31.94
C SER A 111 -16.27 -29.93 32.34
N ALA A 112 -15.31 -30.78 32.67
CA ALA A 112 -13.94 -30.37 32.93
C ALA A 112 -13.27 -29.72 31.70
N ALA A 113 -13.47 -30.27 30.50
CA ALA A 113 -12.95 -29.70 29.26
C ALA A 113 -13.54 -28.31 28.97
N VAL A 114 -14.86 -28.14 29.13
CA VAL A 114 -15.55 -26.85 28.96
C VAL A 114 -15.01 -25.79 29.93
N ARG A 115 -14.80 -26.16 31.20
CA ARG A 115 -14.26 -25.24 32.21
C ARG A 115 -12.82 -24.79 31.90
N ARG A 116 -11.95 -25.72 31.47
CA ARG A 116 -10.59 -25.41 31.03
C ARG A 116 -10.58 -24.52 29.79
N PHE A 117 -11.39 -24.86 28.79
CA PHE A 117 -11.50 -24.06 27.57
C PHE A 117 -12.03 -22.65 27.85
N SER A 118 -13.00 -22.49 28.77
CA SER A 118 -13.51 -21.17 29.17
C SER A 118 -12.41 -20.25 29.73
N GLN A 119 -11.40 -20.80 30.42
CA GLN A 119 -10.23 -20.02 30.87
C GLN A 119 -9.33 -19.65 29.69
N VAL A 120 -9.02 -20.60 28.81
CA VAL A 120 -8.21 -20.36 27.61
C VAL A 120 -8.85 -19.30 26.71
N ALA A 121 -10.15 -19.42 26.43
CA ALA A 121 -10.91 -18.46 25.62
C ALA A 121 -10.88 -17.04 26.21
N ALA A 122 -10.96 -16.90 27.54
CA ALA A 122 -10.87 -15.60 28.19
C ALA A 122 -9.48 -14.96 28.03
N VAL A 123 -8.40 -15.75 28.17
CA VAL A 123 -7.03 -15.26 27.94
C VAL A 123 -6.82 -14.90 26.47
N SER A 124 -7.27 -15.75 25.54
CA SER A 124 -7.20 -15.47 24.10
C SER A 124 -7.95 -14.20 23.72
N LEU A 125 -9.16 -13.98 24.26
CA LEU A 125 -9.93 -12.75 24.05
C LEU A 125 -9.17 -11.51 24.56
N ALA A 126 -8.54 -11.59 25.73
CA ALA A 126 -7.74 -10.50 26.26
C ALA A 126 -6.53 -10.19 25.36
N VAL A 127 -5.79 -11.23 24.91
CA VAL A 127 -4.67 -11.07 23.97
C VAL A 127 -5.13 -10.41 22.68
N VAL A 128 -6.21 -10.89 22.06
CA VAL A 128 -6.77 -10.32 20.83
C VAL A 128 -7.20 -8.87 21.02
N GLY A 129 -7.85 -8.54 22.15
CA GLY A 129 -8.29 -7.19 22.47
C GLY A 129 -7.13 -6.21 22.65
N VAL A 130 -6.11 -6.59 23.43
CA VAL A 130 -4.93 -5.74 23.68
C VAL A 130 -4.13 -5.55 22.40
N THR A 131 -3.82 -6.62 21.68
CA THR A 131 -3.06 -6.54 20.42
C THR A 131 -3.83 -5.79 19.34
N GLY A 132 -5.15 -5.96 19.24
CA GLY A 132 -5.99 -5.22 18.31
C GLY A 132 -6.04 -3.72 18.61
N LEU A 133 -6.06 -3.34 19.89
CA LEU A 133 -5.98 -1.95 20.31
C LEU A 133 -4.64 -1.31 19.92
N LEU A 134 -3.53 -1.99 20.19
CA LEU A 134 -2.19 -1.51 19.81
C LEU A 134 -2.11 -1.25 18.31
N ARG A 135 -2.57 -2.21 17.49
CA ARG A 135 -2.61 -2.07 16.03
C ARG A 135 -3.51 -0.91 15.57
N ALA A 136 -4.68 -0.74 16.16
CA ALA A 136 -5.61 0.32 15.77
C ALA A 136 -5.04 1.72 16.04
N VAL A 137 -4.27 1.88 17.14
CA VAL A 137 -3.58 3.15 17.45
C VAL A 137 -2.57 3.49 16.35
N ASP A 138 -1.77 2.51 15.94
CA ASP A 138 -0.73 2.71 14.93
C ASP A 138 -1.31 2.91 13.51
N GLU A 139 -2.34 2.15 13.14
CA GLU A 139 -2.91 2.16 11.79
C GLU A 139 -3.79 3.39 11.51
N VAL A 140 -4.54 3.88 12.50
CA VAL A 140 -5.46 5.02 12.32
C VAL A 140 -4.77 6.37 12.58
N ALA A 141 -3.88 6.42 13.58
CA ALA A 141 -3.05 7.58 13.98
C ALA A 141 -3.77 8.91 14.31
N ALA A 142 -5.06 9.09 13.99
CA ALA A 142 -5.82 10.30 14.24
C ALA A 142 -7.33 10.03 14.49
N TRP A 143 -7.90 10.70 15.50
CA TRP A 143 -9.32 10.51 15.88
C TRP A 143 -10.31 10.83 14.78
N ASN A 144 -10.05 11.86 13.97
CA ASN A 144 -10.89 12.21 12.83
C ASN A 144 -10.88 11.11 11.76
N ALA A 145 -9.75 10.44 11.53
CA ALA A 145 -9.64 9.35 10.58
C ALA A 145 -10.50 8.14 10.97
N LEU A 146 -10.80 7.95 12.26
CA LEU A 146 -11.65 6.88 12.76
C LEU A 146 -13.09 6.97 12.21
N VAL A 147 -13.62 8.19 12.07
CA VAL A 147 -15.01 8.42 11.62
C VAL A 147 -15.09 8.85 10.16
N ALA A 148 -14.06 9.54 9.65
CA ALA A 148 -14.04 10.11 8.32
C ALA A 148 -13.57 9.13 7.22
N THR A 149 -12.91 8.03 7.58
CA THR A 149 -12.39 7.05 6.60
C THR A 149 -13.15 5.73 6.66
N LEU A 150 -13.26 5.06 5.50
CA LEU A 150 -13.82 3.70 5.44
C LEU A 150 -13.03 2.72 6.31
N PHE A 151 -11.70 2.88 6.36
CA PHE A 151 -10.82 2.09 7.23
C PHE A 151 -11.23 2.24 8.70
N GLY A 152 -11.33 3.48 9.20
CA GLY A 152 -11.73 3.79 10.57
C GLY A 152 -13.13 3.25 10.92
N GLN A 153 -14.09 3.38 10.00
CA GLN A 153 -15.44 2.85 10.17
C GLN A 153 -15.45 1.31 10.30
N LEU A 154 -14.66 0.60 9.49
CA LEU A 154 -14.51 -0.85 9.62
C LEU A 154 -13.80 -1.27 10.92
N VAL A 155 -12.85 -0.48 11.41
CA VAL A 155 -12.25 -0.68 12.75
C VAL A 155 -13.33 -0.55 13.84
N LEU A 156 -14.20 0.47 13.77
CA LEU A 156 -15.32 0.62 14.71
C LEU A 156 -16.29 -0.56 14.66
N VAL A 157 -16.61 -1.06 13.46
CA VAL A 157 -17.43 -2.28 13.28
C VAL A 157 -16.76 -3.48 13.96
N LYS A 158 -15.46 -3.68 13.77
CA LYS A 158 -14.70 -4.75 14.46
C LYS A 158 -14.74 -4.61 15.98
N VAL A 159 -14.59 -3.41 16.51
CA VAL A 159 -14.68 -3.16 17.96
C VAL A 159 -16.08 -3.52 18.46
N ALA A 160 -17.14 -3.12 17.76
CA ALA A 160 -18.50 -3.48 18.13
C ALA A 160 -18.73 -5.01 18.10
N LEU A 161 -18.22 -5.70 17.08
CA LEU A 161 -18.28 -7.16 16.98
C LEU A 161 -17.50 -7.86 18.10
N LEU A 162 -16.33 -7.33 18.47
CA LEU A 162 -15.52 -7.84 19.58
C LEU A 162 -16.25 -7.68 20.92
N VAL A 163 -16.89 -6.54 21.15
CA VAL A 163 -17.73 -6.31 22.35
C VAL A 163 -18.91 -7.28 22.38
N ALA A 164 -19.57 -7.51 21.25
CA ALA A 164 -20.65 -8.48 21.16
C ALA A 164 -20.16 -9.91 21.47
N LEU A 165 -19.02 -10.32 20.94
CA LEU A 165 -18.40 -11.61 21.26
C LEU A 165 -18.00 -11.71 22.74
N ALA A 166 -17.45 -10.65 23.33
CA ALA A 166 -17.11 -10.62 24.75
C ALA A 166 -18.37 -10.77 25.62
N ALA A 167 -19.48 -10.14 25.24
CA ALA A 167 -20.76 -10.29 25.93
C ALA A 167 -21.30 -11.73 25.82
N LEU A 168 -21.27 -12.34 24.63
CA LEU A 168 -21.65 -13.75 24.44
C LEU A 168 -20.76 -14.69 25.28
N GLY A 169 -19.44 -14.46 25.24
CA GLY A 169 -18.46 -15.20 26.03
C GLY A 169 -18.70 -15.06 27.53
N ALA A 170 -19.10 -13.88 28.01
CA ALA A 170 -19.50 -13.66 29.40
C ALA A 170 -20.77 -14.43 29.76
N VAL A 171 -21.80 -14.42 28.91
CA VAL A 171 -23.01 -15.24 29.12
C VAL A 171 -22.65 -16.71 29.17
N ASN A 172 -21.78 -17.18 28.27
CA ASN A 172 -21.29 -18.54 28.30
C ASN A 172 -20.54 -18.85 29.60
N ARG A 173 -19.58 -18.02 29.99
CA ARG A 173 -18.75 -18.21 31.18
C ARG A 173 -19.54 -18.20 32.48
N PHE A 174 -20.51 -17.30 32.62
CA PHE A 174 -21.22 -17.09 33.89
C PHE A 174 -22.57 -17.81 33.98
N ARG A 175 -23.14 -18.26 32.85
CA ARG A 175 -24.42 -18.99 32.84
C ARG A 175 -24.30 -20.40 32.26
N SER A 176 -23.73 -20.55 31.07
CA SER A 176 -23.66 -21.86 30.40
C SER A 176 -22.63 -22.81 31.02
N VAL A 177 -21.45 -22.31 31.39
CA VAL A 177 -20.33 -23.07 31.96
C VAL A 177 -20.61 -23.59 33.39
N PRO A 178 -21.38 -22.90 34.25
CA PRO A 178 -21.87 -23.51 35.48
C PRO A 178 -22.95 -24.57 35.25
N ALA A 179 -23.75 -24.46 34.17
CA ALA A 179 -24.90 -25.32 33.90
C ALA A 179 -24.57 -26.61 33.10
N VAL A 180 -23.33 -26.78 32.61
CA VAL A 180 -22.93 -27.87 31.69
C VAL A 180 -23.12 -29.26 32.28
N GLU A 181 -23.06 -29.41 33.60
CA GLU A 181 -23.34 -30.69 34.27
C GLU A 181 -24.78 -31.16 34.08
N ARG A 182 -25.72 -30.20 33.90
CA ARG A 182 -27.14 -30.47 33.67
C ARG A 182 -27.51 -30.40 32.19
N SER A 183 -26.99 -29.41 31.47
CA SER A 183 -27.34 -29.19 30.06
C SER A 183 -26.23 -28.49 29.29
N LEU A 184 -25.95 -29.00 28.09
CA LEU A 184 -25.02 -28.40 27.13
C LEU A 184 -25.71 -27.48 26.11
N SER A 185 -27.04 -27.38 26.15
CA SER A 185 -27.84 -26.67 25.15
C SER A 185 -27.51 -25.18 25.05
N GLY A 186 -27.40 -24.49 26.19
CA GLY A 186 -27.04 -23.07 26.27
C GLY A 186 -25.65 -22.80 25.69
N LEU A 187 -24.66 -23.60 26.09
CA LEU A 187 -23.29 -23.53 25.59
C LEU A 187 -23.25 -23.69 24.05
N ARG A 188 -23.98 -24.68 23.51
CA ARG A 188 -24.01 -24.94 22.07
C ARG A 188 -24.72 -23.83 21.30
N ARG A 189 -25.83 -23.31 21.82
CA ARG A 189 -26.58 -22.22 21.18
C ARG A 189 -25.73 -20.96 21.08
N ILE A 190 -25.14 -20.54 22.20
CA ILE A 190 -24.33 -19.33 22.25
C ILE A 190 -23.04 -19.53 21.45
N GLY A 191 -22.36 -20.68 21.59
CA GLY A 191 -21.14 -20.98 20.84
C GLY A 191 -21.34 -20.97 19.32
N ARG A 192 -22.51 -21.40 18.81
CA ARG A 192 -22.84 -21.27 17.38
C ARG A 192 -23.00 -19.81 16.94
N VAL A 193 -23.60 -18.97 17.79
CA VAL A 193 -23.72 -17.53 17.53
C VAL A 193 -22.33 -16.88 17.57
N GLU A 194 -21.48 -17.23 18.54
CA GLU A 194 -20.08 -16.77 18.62
C GLU A 194 -19.31 -17.10 17.33
N ILE A 195 -19.45 -18.33 16.80
CA ILE A 195 -18.83 -18.71 15.51
C ILE A 195 -19.35 -17.84 14.36
N GLY A 196 -20.66 -17.60 14.30
CA GLY A 196 -21.27 -16.76 13.26
C GLY A 196 -20.73 -15.32 13.30
N VAL A 197 -20.71 -14.71 14.49
CA VAL A 197 -20.18 -13.36 14.69
C VAL A 197 -18.67 -13.32 14.40
N ALA A 198 -17.90 -14.33 14.80
CA ALA A 198 -16.49 -14.43 14.48
C ALA A 198 -16.24 -14.55 12.95
N GLY A 199 -17.11 -15.26 12.23
CA GLY A 199 -17.09 -15.31 10.77
C GLY A 199 -17.28 -13.93 10.13
N VAL A 200 -18.23 -13.13 10.65
CA VAL A 200 -18.42 -11.73 10.20
C VAL A 200 -17.18 -10.89 10.51
N THR A 201 -16.57 -11.05 11.69
CA THR A 201 -15.32 -10.38 12.06
C THR A 201 -14.17 -10.72 11.12
N LEU A 202 -14.07 -11.97 10.66
CA LEU A 202 -13.09 -12.39 9.65
C LEU A 202 -13.32 -11.70 8.30
N VAL A 203 -14.56 -11.61 7.84
CA VAL A 203 -14.90 -10.88 6.59
C VAL A 203 -14.53 -9.39 6.71
N ALA A 204 -14.89 -8.74 7.81
CA ALA A 204 -14.47 -7.37 8.08
C ALA A 204 -12.93 -7.22 8.12
N SER A 205 -12.22 -8.25 8.59
CA SER A 205 -10.76 -8.26 8.59
C SER A 205 -10.17 -8.36 7.19
N ALA A 206 -10.71 -9.23 6.33
CA ALA A 206 -10.29 -9.35 4.94
C ALA A 206 -10.52 -8.04 4.15
N LEU A 207 -11.65 -7.38 4.38
CA LEU A 207 -11.93 -6.06 3.80
C LEU A 207 -10.89 -5.02 4.24
N LEU A 208 -10.55 -4.97 5.53
CA LEU A 208 -9.52 -4.07 6.04
C LEU A 208 -8.14 -4.33 5.42
N THR A 209 -7.77 -5.59 5.17
CA THR A 209 -6.50 -5.90 4.50
C THR A 209 -6.44 -5.43 3.04
N SER A 210 -7.58 -5.09 2.44
CA SER A 210 -7.66 -4.51 1.08
C SER A 210 -7.59 -2.98 1.07
N LEU A 211 -7.54 -2.33 2.24
CA LEU A 211 -7.52 -0.88 2.38
C LEU A 211 -6.14 -0.39 2.84
N VAL A 212 -5.74 0.79 2.38
CA VAL A 212 -4.53 1.47 2.86
C VAL A 212 -4.81 2.11 4.23
N PRO A 213 -4.01 1.83 5.27
CA PRO A 213 -4.13 2.48 6.57
C PRO A 213 -4.04 4.02 6.45
N PRO A 214 -4.90 4.79 7.16
CA PRO A 214 -4.87 6.25 7.13
C PRO A 214 -3.52 6.86 7.52
N ALA A 215 -2.79 6.23 8.45
CA ALA A 215 -1.46 6.68 8.85
C ALA A 215 -0.47 6.73 7.67
N LEU A 216 -0.58 5.79 6.71
CA LEU A 216 0.27 5.74 5.52
C LEU A 216 -0.21 6.69 4.40
N ALA A 217 -1.51 6.98 4.35
CA ALA A 217 -2.08 7.94 3.40
C ALA A 217 -1.70 9.39 3.73
N GLN A 218 -1.47 9.72 5.01
CA GLN A 218 -1.04 11.07 5.42
C GLN A 218 0.42 11.37 5.08
N THR A 219 1.24 10.35 4.86
CA THR A 219 2.62 10.48 4.38
C THR A 219 2.75 10.65 2.87
N GLU A 220 1.64 10.60 2.12
CA GLU A 220 1.62 11.03 0.72
C GLU A 220 1.84 12.55 0.72
N VAL A 221 3.07 12.97 0.46
CA VAL A 221 3.46 14.38 0.40
C VAL A 221 2.51 15.07 -0.57
N LYS A 222 1.71 16.04 -0.09
CA LYS A 222 1.00 16.99 -0.94
C LYS A 222 2.02 17.53 -1.93
N GLN A 223 1.93 17.11 -3.20
CA GLN A 223 2.86 17.57 -4.23
C GLN A 223 2.83 19.10 -4.22
N PRO A 224 3.97 19.78 -4.00
CA PRO A 224 4.03 21.21 -4.23
C PRO A 224 3.62 21.46 -5.69
N PRO A 225 2.90 22.55 -5.99
CA PRO A 225 2.51 22.86 -7.36
C PRO A 225 3.77 22.84 -8.26
N PRO A 226 3.68 22.33 -9.49
CA PRO A 226 4.84 22.25 -10.36
C PRO A 226 5.50 23.63 -10.48
N PRO A 227 6.84 23.71 -10.44
CA PRO A 227 7.56 24.95 -10.51
C PRO A 227 7.20 25.66 -11.82
N GLN A 228 6.64 26.85 -11.72
CA GLN A 228 6.49 27.71 -12.89
C GLN A 228 7.84 28.36 -13.18
N VAL A 229 8.41 28.10 -14.35
CA VAL A 229 9.60 28.83 -14.80
C VAL A 229 9.11 30.15 -15.39
N VAL A 230 9.34 31.23 -14.66
CA VAL A 230 9.01 32.59 -15.10
C VAL A 230 10.28 33.29 -15.54
N ALA A 231 10.39 33.53 -16.84
CA ALA A 231 11.48 34.31 -17.43
C ALA A 231 10.97 35.68 -17.84
N GLN A 232 11.73 36.74 -17.52
CA GLN A 232 11.44 38.10 -17.97
C GLN A 232 12.57 38.58 -18.87
N ALA A 233 12.19 39.28 -19.94
CA ALA A 233 13.14 39.88 -20.86
C ALA A 233 12.62 41.24 -21.32
N THR A 234 13.54 42.17 -21.57
CA THR A 234 13.22 43.50 -22.10
C THR A 234 14.18 43.81 -23.23
N VAL A 235 13.65 44.09 -24.42
CA VAL A 235 14.43 44.45 -25.61
C VAL A 235 13.77 45.65 -26.28
N ASN A 236 14.54 46.69 -26.57
CA ASN A 236 14.05 47.93 -27.17
C ASN A 236 12.85 48.52 -26.40
N ALA A 237 11.68 48.60 -27.05
CA ALA A 237 10.44 49.09 -26.47
C ALA A 237 9.52 47.97 -25.95
N LEU A 238 9.95 46.70 -25.93
CA LEU A 238 9.12 45.57 -25.52
C LEU A 238 9.58 44.96 -24.20
N ARG A 239 8.63 44.69 -23.30
CA ARG A 239 8.80 43.87 -22.11
C ARG A 239 7.97 42.61 -22.25
N GLY A 240 8.60 41.46 -22.10
CA GLY A 240 7.94 40.16 -22.12
C GLY A 240 8.11 39.42 -20.80
N THR A 241 7.07 38.69 -20.41
CA THR A 241 7.13 37.66 -19.37
C THR A 241 6.69 36.35 -19.99
N LEU A 242 7.58 35.37 -20.01
CA LEU A 242 7.32 34.01 -20.45
C LEU A 242 7.17 33.12 -19.22
N GLU A 243 6.00 32.51 -19.07
CA GLU A 243 5.73 31.48 -18.08
C GLU A 243 5.71 30.11 -18.76
N VAL A 244 6.44 29.16 -18.18
CA VAL A 244 6.49 27.77 -18.63
C VAL A 244 6.05 26.87 -17.49
N SER A 245 5.05 26.03 -17.73
CA SER A 245 4.52 25.08 -16.76
C SER A 245 4.35 23.70 -17.40
N PRO A 246 4.86 22.60 -16.81
CA PRO A 246 5.52 22.52 -15.49
C PRO A 246 7.03 22.84 -15.48
N GLY A 247 7.64 23.20 -16.62
CA GLY A 247 9.07 23.54 -16.69
C GLY A 247 10.01 22.34 -16.77
N TYR A 248 9.49 21.15 -17.06
CA TYR A 248 10.24 19.89 -17.19
C TYR A 248 10.36 19.44 -18.64
N PRO A 249 11.24 18.47 -18.97
CA PRO A 249 11.29 17.91 -20.31
C PRO A 249 9.94 17.31 -20.73
N GLY A 250 9.51 17.56 -21.96
CA GLY A 250 8.25 17.08 -22.50
C GLY A 250 7.20 18.17 -22.64
N GLN A 251 5.93 17.82 -22.49
CA GLN A 251 4.82 18.72 -22.79
C GLN A 251 4.72 19.85 -21.75
N ASN A 252 4.81 21.09 -22.23
CA ASN A 252 4.69 22.30 -21.44
C ASN A 252 3.63 23.22 -22.02
N ARG A 253 2.97 23.98 -21.13
CA ARG A 253 2.22 25.18 -21.49
C ARG A 253 3.16 26.37 -21.46
N PHE A 254 3.22 27.09 -22.58
CA PHE A 254 3.96 28.33 -22.72
C PHE A 254 2.96 29.48 -22.75
N THR A 255 3.10 30.42 -21.82
CA THR A 255 2.26 31.63 -21.76
C THR A 255 3.16 32.85 -21.85
N LEU A 256 3.10 33.58 -22.95
CA LEU A 256 3.82 34.84 -23.15
C LEU A 256 2.87 36.02 -22.93
N ARG A 257 3.26 36.93 -22.04
CA ARG A 257 2.65 38.26 -21.92
C ARG A 257 3.64 39.30 -22.42
N ALA A 258 3.32 39.97 -23.52
CA ALA A 258 4.17 40.99 -24.14
C ALA A 258 3.50 42.37 -24.06
N TYR A 259 4.24 43.37 -23.58
CA TYR A 259 3.77 44.75 -23.40
C TYR A 259 4.75 45.74 -24.02
N ASP A 260 4.20 46.81 -24.60
CA ASP A 260 4.99 47.99 -24.96
C ASP A 260 5.40 48.73 -23.68
N ARG A 261 6.69 49.01 -23.55
CA ARG A 261 7.33 49.57 -22.36
C ARG A 261 6.89 51.00 -22.07
N LYS A 262 6.57 51.80 -23.10
CA LYS A 262 6.21 53.22 -22.93
C LYS A 262 4.73 53.36 -22.60
N THR A 263 3.88 52.60 -23.28
CA THR A 263 2.43 52.72 -23.20
C THR A 263 1.80 51.70 -22.24
N SER A 264 2.55 50.68 -21.81
CA SER A 264 2.08 49.53 -21.03
C SER A 264 0.90 48.78 -21.68
N ARG A 265 0.70 48.95 -22.99
CA ARG A 265 -0.36 48.27 -23.74
C ARG A 265 0.14 46.88 -24.19
N ALA A 266 -0.77 45.91 -24.18
CA ALA A 266 -0.48 44.57 -24.69
C ALA A 266 -0.17 44.64 -26.20
N VAL A 267 0.85 43.90 -26.63
CA VAL A 267 1.24 43.85 -28.04
C VAL A 267 0.28 42.94 -28.81
N ALA A 268 -0.20 43.42 -29.95
CA ALA A 268 -1.03 42.64 -30.88
C ALA A 268 -0.20 42.26 -32.12
N GLY A 269 -0.25 40.98 -32.51
CA GLY A 269 0.50 40.46 -33.66
C GLY A 269 0.56 38.94 -33.64
N THR A 270 1.36 38.37 -34.54
CA THR A 270 1.70 36.94 -34.52
C THR A 270 2.89 36.73 -33.59
N VAL A 271 2.86 35.66 -32.81
CA VAL A 271 3.94 35.33 -31.88
C VAL A 271 4.34 33.88 -32.08
N SER A 272 5.63 33.66 -32.29
CA SER A 272 6.22 32.32 -32.30
C SER A 272 7.40 32.30 -31.32
N LEU A 273 7.64 31.16 -30.68
CA LEU A 273 8.83 30.92 -29.86
C LEU A 273 9.82 30.07 -30.65
N ARG A 274 11.09 30.48 -30.67
CA ARG A 274 12.22 29.67 -31.14
C ARG A 274 13.00 29.14 -29.94
N PHE A 275 13.33 27.86 -29.94
CA PHE A 275 14.00 27.17 -28.85
C PHE A 275 15.39 26.72 -29.29
N ASP A 276 16.42 27.26 -28.65
CA ASP A 276 17.81 26.94 -28.90
C ASP A 276 18.48 26.46 -27.60
N MET A 277 19.34 25.46 -27.67
CA MET A 277 20.11 24.97 -26.50
C MET A 277 21.59 25.33 -26.65
N PRO A 278 22.09 26.40 -26.02
CA PRO A 278 23.46 26.89 -26.25
C PRO A 278 24.57 25.89 -25.93
N SER A 279 24.32 24.96 -25.00
CA SER A 279 25.26 23.90 -24.63
C SER A 279 25.32 22.74 -25.65
N ARG A 280 24.36 22.67 -26.57
CA ARG A 280 24.22 21.64 -27.60
C ARG A 280 23.95 22.29 -28.97
N PRO A 281 24.96 22.97 -29.55
CA PRO A 281 24.81 23.64 -30.85
C PRO A 281 24.61 22.67 -32.02
N ASP A 282 24.80 21.37 -31.78
CA ASP A 282 24.50 20.27 -32.70
C ASP A 282 22.99 20.04 -32.91
N LEU A 283 22.14 20.53 -32.00
CA LEU A 283 20.69 20.38 -32.09
C LEU A 283 20.08 21.52 -32.92
N GLU A 284 19.21 21.17 -33.86
CA GLU A 284 18.45 22.15 -34.61
C GLU A 284 17.43 22.88 -33.73
N ALA A 285 17.29 24.18 -33.97
CA ALA A 285 16.32 25.01 -33.27
C ALA A 285 14.89 24.60 -33.64
N THR A 286 14.02 24.48 -32.63
CA THR A 286 12.59 24.20 -32.87
C THR A 286 11.76 25.46 -32.72
N THR A 287 10.58 25.48 -33.33
CA THR A 287 9.64 26.61 -33.23
C THR A 287 8.28 26.17 -32.70
N LEU A 288 7.53 27.10 -32.10
CA LEU A 288 6.17 26.90 -31.61
C LEU A 288 5.38 28.19 -31.84
N ASP A 289 4.29 28.11 -32.59
CA ASP A 289 3.38 29.24 -32.80
C ASP A 289 2.40 29.37 -31.64
N LEU A 290 2.16 30.59 -31.17
CA LEU A 290 1.30 30.87 -30.03
C LEU A 290 -0.01 31.53 -30.46
N GLU A 291 -1.10 31.06 -29.86
CA GLU A 291 -2.43 31.62 -30.10
C GLU A 291 -2.75 32.71 -29.08
N ARG A 292 -3.42 33.78 -29.52
CA ARG A 292 -3.80 34.88 -28.63
C ARG A 292 -5.05 34.52 -27.82
N ALA A 293 -4.90 34.47 -26.50
CA ALA A 293 -6.00 34.22 -25.56
C ALA A 293 -6.86 35.48 -25.33
N ALA A 294 -8.05 35.26 -24.75
CA ALA A 294 -9.02 36.32 -24.46
C ALA A 294 -8.51 37.39 -23.48
N ASP A 295 -7.59 37.02 -22.57
CA ASP A 295 -6.96 37.92 -21.61
C ASP A 295 -5.78 38.72 -22.20
N GLY A 296 -5.51 38.55 -23.50
CA GLY A 296 -4.44 39.23 -24.23
C GLY A 296 -3.05 38.56 -24.12
N SER A 297 -2.93 37.43 -23.43
CA SER A 297 -1.71 36.61 -23.46
C SER A 297 -1.63 35.76 -24.72
N TYR A 298 -0.43 35.24 -25.02
CA TYR A 298 -0.19 34.29 -26.11
C TYR A 298 0.13 32.93 -25.50
N VAL A 299 -0.58 31.88 -25.92
CA VAL A 299 -0.53 30.56 -25.27
C VAL A 299 -0.36 29.45 -26.31
N ALA A 300 0.48 28.47 -26.01
CA ALA A 300 0.57 27.22 -26.74
C ALA A 300 0.93 26.04 -25.82
N LEU A 301 0.60 24.82 -26.26
CA LEU A 301 1.11 23.58 -25.68
C LEU A 301 2.14 22.99 -26.62
N GLY A 302 3.33 22.66 -26.13
CA GLY A 302 4.40 22.12 -26.95
C GLY A 302 5.41 21.30 -26.15
N SER A 303 6.15 20.43 -26.82
CA SER A 303 7.20 19.60 -26.22
C SER A 303 8.62 20.07 -26.56
N ASN A 304 8.77 21.36 -26.88
CA ASN A 304 10.02 21.93 -27.38
C ASN A 304 11.16 21.95 -26.35
N LEU A 305 10.83 22.01 -25.05
CA LEU A 305 11.79 21.73 -23.97
C LEU A 305 11.86 20.21 -23.79
N ASN A 306 12.71 19.53 -24.57
CA ASN A 306 12.79 18.06 -24.59
C ASN A 306 14.01 17.49 -23.86
N LEU A 307 14.91 18.35 -23.38
CA LEU A 307 16.13 17.98 -22.67
C LEU A 307 16.35 18.85 -21.43
N ILE A 308 16.98 18.27 -20.42
CA ILE A 308 17.37 18.96 -19.18
C ILE A 308 18.51 19.93 -19.48
N GLY A 309 18.43 21.14 -18.94
CA GLY A 309 19.48 22.17 -19.03
C GLY A 309 18.95 23.56 -19.33
N ASP A 310 19.87 24.48 -19.64
CA ASP A 310 19.54 25.86 -19.94
C ASP A 310 19.20 26.06 -21.41
N TRP A 311 18.01 26.61 -21.65
CA TRP A 311 17.48 26.93 -22.96
C TRP A 311 17.46 28.43 -23.19
N ARG A 312 17.73 28.84 -24.43
CA ARG A 312 17.42 30.17 -24.94
C ARG A 312 16.11 30.08 -25.72
N VAL A 313 15.06 30.69 -25.18
CA VAL A 313 13.75 30.76 -25.83
C VAL A 313 13.55 32.15 -26.37
N THR A 314 13.51 32.32 -27.69
CA THR A 314 13.39 33.63 -28.35
C THR A 314 11.98 33.83 -28.84
N ALA A 315 11.25 34.81 -28.30
CA ALA A 315 9.96 35.19 -28.83
C ALA A 315 10.15 36.08 -30.07
N LEU A 316 9.60 35.64 -31.19
CA LEU A 316 9.52 36.34 -32.46
C LEU A 316 8.16 37.02 -32.52
N VAL A 317 8.12 38.31 -32.20
CA VAL A 317 6.87 39.09 -32.17
C VAL A 317 6.72 39.83 -33.48
N GLY A 318 5.90 39.29 -34.38
CA GLY A 318 5.59 39.88 -35.67
C GLY A 318 4.68 41.09 -35.53
N GLN A 319 5.18 42.26 -35.92
CA GLN A 319 4.42 43.51 -36.08
C GLN A 319 4.34 43.85 -37.58
N THR A 320 3.39 44.71 -37.96
CA THR A 320 2.98 44.99 -39.36
C THR A 320 4.10 45.34 -40.35
N ALA A 321 5.30 45.72 -39.88
CA ALA A 321 6.45 46.05 -40.73
C ALA A 321 7.79 45.41 -40.28
N ALA A 322 7.85 44.70 -39.15
CA ALA A 322 9.08 44.09 -38.62
C ALA A 322 8.78 43.04 -37.53
N SER A 323 9.66 42.04 -37.40
CA SER A 323 9.66 41.10 -36.26
C SER A 323 10.65 41.57 -35.20
N VAL A 324 10.24 41.57 -33.93
CA VAL A 324 11.12 41.89 -32.80
C VAL A 324 11.44 40.61 -32.04
N GLU A 325 12.73 40.34 -31.85
CA GLU A 325 13.21 39.20 -31.09
C GLU A 325 13.37 39.55 -29.60
N VAL A 326 12.78 38.75 -28.72
CA VAL A 326 12.87 38.90 -27.26
C VAL A 326 13.41 37.59 -26.67
N PRO A 327 14.70 37.52 -26.28
CA PRO A 327 15.32 36.30 -25.78
C PRO A 327 15.08 36.13 -24.27
N PHE A 328 14.55 34.97 -23.91
CA PHE A 328 14.37 34.49 -22.54
C PHE A 328 15.40 33.40 -22.23
N LYS A 329 15.88 33.37 -20.98
CA LYS A 329 16.63 32.23 -20.44
C LYS A 329 15.67 31.38 -19.63
N VAL A 330 15.54 30.10 -19.98
CA VAL A 330 14.63 29.15 -19.34
C VAL A 330 15.45 27.93 -18.93
N SER A 331 15.52 27.64 -17.64
CA SER A 331 16.18 26.42 -17.15
C SER A 331 15.15 25.29 -17.07
N CYS A 332 15.34 24.26 -17.88
CA CYS A 332 14.55 23.04 -17.85
C CYS A 332 15.17 22.09 -16.83
N ASN A 333 14.50 21.94 -15.69
CA ASN A 333 14.97 21.09 -14.60
C ASN A 333 14.48 19.65 -14.80
N PRO A 334 15.15 18.64 -14.22
CA PRO A 334 14.60 17.29 -14.18
C PRO A 334 13.24 17.30 -13.45
N THR A 335 12.30 16.49 -13.92
CA THR A 335 11.08 16.20 -13.15
C THR A 335 11.49 15.70 -11.77
N PRO A 336 11.03 16.31 -10.66
CA PRO A 336 11.40 15.88 -9.33
C PRO A 336 10.88 14.47 -9.13
N THR A 337 11.79 13.50 -9.16
CA THR A 337 11.47 12.13 -8.84
C THR A 337 11.12 12.08 -7.36
N GLN A 338 9.82 11.99 -7.05
CA GLN A 338 9.35 11.70 -5.69
C GLN A 338 9.68 10.24 -5.38
N LEU A 339 10.93 10.01 -4.98
CA LEU A 339 11.40 8.72 -4.47
C LEU A 339 10.71 8.46 -3.13
N HIS A 340 9.67 7.63 -3.16
CA HIS A 340 9.16 7.03 -1.93
C HIS A 340 10.00 5.80 -1.66
N GLN A 341 10.82 5.89 -0.62
CA GLN A 341 11.63 4.77 -0.17
C GLN A 341 10.73 3.86 0.69
N MET A 342 10.38 2.69 0.15
CA MET A 342 9.72 1.64 0.93
C MET A 342 10.77 0.60 1.32
N THR A 343 11.22 0.68 2.57
CA THR A 343 12.15 -0.31 3.13
C THR A 343 11.37 -1.57 3.46
N MET A 344 11.54 -2.65 2.69
CA MET A 344 10.95 -3.97 2.96
C MET A 344 11.90 -4.92 3.72
N GLY A 345 12.60 -4.43 4.75
CA GLY A 345 13.36 -5.31 5.67
C GLY A 345 14.46 -6.10 4.96
N VAL A 346 14.42 -7.43 5.04
CA VAL A 346 15.39 -8.36 4.39
C VAL A 346 15.05 -8.64 2.92
N MET A 347 13.88 -8.18 2.45
CA MET A 347 13.51 -8.20 1.04
C MET A 347 14.09 -6.96 0.34
N PRO A 348 14.40 -7.06 -0.97
CA PRO A 348 15.11 -6.03 -1.68
C PRO A 348 14.40 -4.67 -1.57
N MET A 349 15.16 -3.60 -1.35
CA MET A 349 14.63 -2.23 -1.24
C MET A 349 13.74 -1.92 -2.43
N VAL A 350 12.47 -1.58 -2.17
CA VAL A 350 11.52 -1.20 -3.22
C VAL A 350 11.42 0.32 -3.25
N TYR A 351 11.87 0.90 -4.35
CA TYR A 351 11.70 2.31 -4.65
C TYR A 351 10.37 2.49 -5.38
N GLY A 352 9.47 3.28 -4.80
CA GLY A 352 8.23 3.71 -5.44
C GLY A 352 8.43 5.05 -6.13
N VAL A 353 8.20 5.08 -7.44
CA VAL A 353 8.22 6.30 -8.25
C VAL A 353 6.81 6.52 -8.80
N HIS A 354 6.24 7.69 -8.54
CA HIS A 354 5.00 8.11 -9.20
C HIS A 354 5.34 8.67 -10.58
N LEU A 355 4.66 8.18 -11.61
CA LEU A 355 4.83 8.61 -12.99
C LEU A 355 3.72 9.60 -13.36
N ASP A 356 4.01 10.50 -14.30
CA ASP A 356 3.12 11.62 -14.65
C ASP A 356 1.77 11.18 -15.26
N ASN A 357 1.71 9.96 -15.79
CA ASN A 357 0.47 9.34 -16.28
C ASN A 357 -0.40 8.73 -15.16
N GLY A 358 -0.03 8.93 -13.89
CA GLY A 358 -0.67 8.37 -12.71
C GLY A 358 -0.35 6.89 -12.48
N TRP A 359 0.59 6.31 -13.21
CA TRP A 359 1.12 4.99 -12.89
C TRP A 359 2.12 5.08 -11.74
N ARG A 360 2.37 3.94 -11.11
CA ARG A 360 3.44 3.76 -10.14
C ARG A 360 4.45 2.76 -10.68
N LEU A 361 5.72 3.13 -10.62
CA LEU A 361 6.84 2.21 -10.84
C LEU A 361 7.36 1.76 -9.47
N GLN A 362 7.40 0.45 -9.27
CA GLN A 362 8.08 -0.20 -8.17
C GLN A 362 9.38 -0.79 -8.70
N ALA A 363 10.51 -0.39 -8.13
CA ALA A 363 11.83 -0.85 -8.54
C ALA A 363 12.58 -1.49 -7.36
N TYR A 364 13.16 -2.67 -7.53
CA TYR A 364 13.97 -3.30 -6.48
C TYR A 364 15.19 -4.08 -7.03
N LEU A 365 16.25 -4.18 -6.23
CA LEU A 365 17.53 -4.80 -6.61
C LEU A 365 17.76 -6.10 -5.85
N THR A 366 18.11 -7.19 -6.55
CA THR A 366 18.44 -8.49 -5.95
C THR A 366 19.87 -8.91 -6.33
N PRO A 367 20.77 -9.27 -5.39
CA PRO A 367 20.58 -9.38 -3.94
C PRO A 367 20.61 -8.04 -3.16
N GLY A 368 20.92 -6.91 -3.80
CA GLY A 368 21.04 -5.61 -3.14
C GLY A 368 22.31 -5.49 -2.30
N THR A 369 23.37 -6.20 -2.67
CA THR A 369 24.68 -6.21 -2.00
C THR A 369 25.79 -5.88 -3.00
N PRO A 370 26.95 -5.35 -2.58
CA PRO A 370 28.05 -5.02 -3.49
C PRO A 370 28.40 -6.19 -4.41
N GLY A 371 28.24 -6.02 -5.72
CA GLY A 371 28.40 -7.10 -6.69
C GLY A 371 27.43 -6.97 -7.86
N ARG A 372 27.10 -8.11 -8.48
CA ARG A 372 26.15 -8.16 -9.60
C ARG A 372 24.73 -8.21 -9.05
N ASP A 373 23.96 -7.16 -9.30
CA ASP A 373 22.54 -7.06 -8.94
C ASP A 373 21.63 -7.18 -10.17
N THR A 374 20.41 -7.67 -9.93
CA THR A 374 19.31 -7.70 -10.90
C THR A 374 18.29 -6.63 -10.50
N LEU A 375 18.01 -5.69 -11.40
CA LEU A 375 16.98 -4.67 -11.22
C LEU A 375 15.63 -5.21 -11.70
N HIS A 376 14.66 -5.24 -10.81
CA HIS A 376 13.28 -5.61 -11.10
C HIS A 376 12.44 -4.33 -11.16
N LEU A 377 11.61 -4.22 -12.19
CA LEU A 377 10.71 -3.10 -12.42
C LEU A 377 9.28 -3.63 -12.58
N ALA A 378 8.34 -3.08 -11.82
CA ALA A 378 6.92 -3.38 -11.94
C ALA A 378 6.12 -2.07 -12.07
N PHE A 379 5.25 -2.00 -13.06
CA PHE A 379 4.39 -0.85 -13.31
C PHE A 379 2.96 -1.17 -12.91
N THR A 380 2.31 -0.27 -12.18
CA THR A 380 0.90 -0.40 -11.79
C THR A 380 0.12 0.88 -12.09
N ASP A 381 -1.18 0.76 -12.34
CA ASP A 381 -2.07 1.91 -12.53
C ASP A 381 -2.53 2.53 -11.20
N GLN A 382 -3.41 3.54 -11.28
CA GLN A 382 -3.98 4.23 -10.10
C GLN A 382 -4.82 3.32 -9.19
N ARG A 383 -5.22 2.13 -9.67
CA ARG A 383 -5.97 1.11 -8.92
C ARG A 383 -5.08 -0.05 -8.48
N ASN A 384 -3.75 0.09 -8.60
CA ASN A 384 -2.75 -0.95 -8.35
C ASN A 384 -2.85 -2.17 -9.30
N ALA A 385 -3.50 -2.07 -10.46
CA ALA A 385 -3.48 -3.15 -11.45
C ALA A 385 -2.14 -3.16 -12.21
N PRO A 386 -1.52 -4.34 -12.45
CA PRO A 386 -0.29 -4.43 -13.24
C PRO A 386 -0.49 -3.89 -14.66
N VAL A 387 0.47 -3.11 -15.14
CA VAL A 387 0.47 -2.56 -16.50
C VAL A 387 1.65 -3.12 -17.28
N ALA A 388 1.37 -3.69 -18.45
CA ALA A 388 2.42 -4.10 -19.38
C ALA A 388 2.99 -2.86 -20.07
N VAL A 389 4.30 -2.66 -19.94
CA VAL A 389 5.04 -1.64 -20.68
C VAL A 389 5.63 -2.32 -21.90
N ALA A 390 5.23 -1.89 -23.10
CA ALA A 390 5.82 -2.36 -24.34
C ALA A 390 7.21 -1.72 -24.54
N ASP A 391 8.13 -2.46 -25.18
CA ASP A 391 9.46 -2.00 -25.59
C ASP A 391 10.49 -1.70 -24.47
N THR A 392 10.44 -2.42 -23.35
CA THR A 392 11.55 -2.40 -22.37
C THR A 392 12.74 -3.20 -22.91
N PRO A 393 13.92 -2.58 -23.13
CA PRO A 393 15.13 -3.34 -23.46
C PRO A 393 15.51 -4.23 -22.27
N VAL A 394 15.74 -5.52 -22.55
CA VAL A 394 16.16 -6.55 -21.58
C VAL A 394 17.59 -6.32 -21.13
#